data_AF-A0A3R6PHJ4-F1
#
_entry.id   AF-A0A3R6PHJ4-F1
#
_cell.length_a   1.000
_cell.length_b   1.000
_cell.length_c   1.000
_cell.angle_alpha   90.00
_cell.angle_beta   90.00
_cell.angle_gamma   90.00
#
_symmetry.space_group_name_H-M   'P 1'
#
loop_
_entity.id
_entity.type
_entity.pdbx_description
1 polymer ?
#
loop_
_entity_poly.entity_id
_entity_poly.type
_entity_poly.pdbx_seq_one_letter_code
_entity_poly.pdbx_strand_id
1 'polypeptide(L)'
;MNGLCWMCRINLIFQVLLLVSGRGRYFYETWGGSRFVGTVNDPNQFAFFIFIMMLVLFMEYWRKAVYTAKARIGFWGMFLVGVFLIVKAKSTGMSVGLLVFFAVLAWQFFWDKCCHSKQKKVWWFGGAAFLVLLAVGVYLISPGADFDVSQTDYTLLSRIQQKIWKLANGNIYDLLYDRSAERLVLEPQYLLCGAGEGFFERFIPYDGFEALLSPGVFDVFHVNEIHSSFFDVWFSYGLIPTTFLVYWIGRNVIRCDRAQRAAVLALLAESFTLMNCRQPFFWFISVEKTPTSSGGE
;
A
#
# COMPACT_ATOMS: atom_id res chain seq x y z
N MET A 1 16.92 -16.74 -0.67
CA MET A 1 15.92 -16.45 0.39
C MET A 1 16.48 -16.48 1.82
N ASN A 2 17.11 -17.54 2.34
CA ASN A 2 17.48 -17.60 3.77
C ASN A 2 18.31 -16.38 4.26
N GLY A 3 19.33 -15.95 3.50
CA GLY A 3 20.12 -14.76 3.85
C GLY A 3 19.29 -13.46 3.83
N LEU A 4 18.46 -13.27 2.80
CA LEU A 4 17.55 -12.12 2.68
C LEU A 4 16.59 -12.03 3.88
N CYS A 5 15.95 -13.14 4.23
CA CYS A 5 15.03 -13.19 5.36
C CYS A 5 15.72 -12.93 6.70
N TRP A 6 16.96 -13.38 6.86
CA TRP A 6 17.75 -13.08 8.05
C TRP A 6 18.03 -11.58 8.15
N MET A 7 18.39 -10.94 7.03
CA MET A 7 18.57 -9.49 6.96
C MET A 7 17.27 -8.73 7.24
N CYS A 8 16.12 -9.18 6.72
CA CYS A 8 14.81 -8.59 7.04
C CYS A 8 14.53 -8.63 8.55
N ARG A 9 14.81 -9.75 9.22
CA ARG A 9 14.57 -9.88 10.67
C ARG A 9 15.48 -8.94 11.47
N ILE A 10 16.76 -8.89 11.12
CA ILE A 10 17.72 -7.99 11.78
C ILE A 10 17.31 -6.55 11.59
N ASN A 11 16.92 -6.16 10.38
CA ASN A 11 16.54 -4.78 10.11
C ASN A 11 15.27 -4.40 10.90
N LEU A 12 14.25 -5.26 10.95
CA LEU A 12 13.07 -5.01 11.80
C LEU A 12 13.45 -4.78 13.27
N ILE A 13 14.31 -5.63 13.83
CA ILE A 13 14.77 -5.47 15.21
C ILE A 13 15.59 -4.18 15.37
N PHE A 14 16.46 -3.89 14.42
CA PHE A 14 17.28 -2.68 14.43
C PHE A 14 16.42 -1.40 14.41
N GLN A 15 15.37 -1.35 13.59
CA GLN A 15 14.45 -0.21 13.56
C GLN A 15 13.67 -0.05 14.88
N VAL A 16 13.30 -1.16 15.53
CA VAL A 16 12.74 -1.11 16.90
C VAL A 16 13.76 -0.57 17.90
N LEU A 17 15.02 -0.99 17.84
CA LEU A 17 16.07 -0.48 18.72
C LEU A 17 16.30 1.02 18.51
N LEU A 18 16.25 1.51 17.27
CA LEU A 18 16.33 2.94 16.97
C LEU A 18 15.13 3.71 17.53
N LEU A 19 13.94 3.13 17.45
CA LEU A 19 12.72 3.72 18.02
C LEU A 19 12.82 3.81 19.55
N VAL A 20 13.18 2.72 20.22
CA VAL A 20 13.26 2.64 21.70
C VAL A 20 14.42 3.47 22.25
N SER A 21 15.54 3.53 21.54
CA SER A 21 16.71 4.34 21.96
C SER A 21 16.53 5.84 21.74
N GLY A 22 15.45 6.27 21.08
CA GLY A 22 15.22 7.67 20.73
C GLY A 22 16.18 8.23 19.67
N ARG A 23 17.03 7.38 19.07
CA ARG A 23 18.01 7.78 18.04
C ARG A 23 17.47 7.72 16.61
N GLY A 24 16.28 7.16 16.40
CA GLY A 24 15.65 7.16 15.09
C GLY A 24 15.16 8.55 14.69
N ARG A 25 15.12 8.83 13.39
CA ARG A 25 14.69 10.11 12.85
C ARG A 25 13.16 10.24 12.87
N TYR A 26 12.70 11.46 13.05
CA TYR A 26 11.28 11.83 12.98
C TYR A 26 11.07 12.87 11.88
N PHE A 27 9.99 12.71 11.15
CA PHE A 27 9.47 13.71 10.23
C PHE A 27 8.42 14.53 10.97
N TYR A 28 8.54 15.85 10.90
CA TYR A 28 7.62 16.79 11.52
C TYR A 28 6.79 17.44 10.41
N GLU A 29 5.48 17.23 10.46
CA GLU A 29 4.52 17.90 9.58
C GLU A 29 4.42 19.38 9.97
N THR A 30 4.09 20.24 9.00
CA THR A 30 4.00 21.71 9.17
C THR A 30 3.04 22.16 10.28
N TRP A 31 2.03 21.35 10.59
CA TRP A 31 1.04 21.55 11.65
C TRP A 31 1.36 20.81 12.97
N GLY A 32 2.61 20.40 13.21
CA GLY A 32 3.07 19.90 14.52
C GLY A 32 2.96 18.39 14.75
N GLY A 33 2.53 17.61 13.75
CA GLY A 33 2.47 16.15 13.83
C GLY A 33 3.84 15.48 13.63
N SER A 34 4.22 14.51 14.48
CA SER A 34 5.46 13.74 14.30
C SER A 34 5.22 12.32 13.77
N ARG A 35 6.14 11.84 12.92
CA ARG A 35 6.11 10.50 12.30
C ARG A 35 7.47 9.85 12.38
N PHE A 36 7.51 8.58 12.77
CA PHE A 36 8.78 7.84 12.83
C PHE A 36 9.25 7.46 11.43
N VAL A 37 10.53 7.72 11.13
CA VAL A 37 11.15 7.43 9.83
C VAL A 37 12.33 6.47 9.95
N GLY A 38 12.78 6.19 11.18
CA GLY A 38 13.91 5.30 11.42
C GLY A 38 15.18 5.81 10.74
N THR A 39 15.70 5.03 9.80
CA THR A 39 16.89 5.35 9.00
C THR A 39 16.61 6.02 7.66
N VAL A 40 15.34 6.18 7.27
CA VAL A 40 14.94 6.70 5.95
C VAL A 40 14.71 8.21 6.02
N ASN A 41 14.46 8.86 4.89
CA ASN A 41 14.16 10.29 4.80
C ASN A 41 12.65 10.59 4.80
N ASP A 42 11.82 9.67 4.31
CA ASP A 42 10.37 9.82 4.23
C ASP A 42 9.61 8.71 4.99
N PRO A 43 8.59 9.04 5.79
CA PRO A 43 7.83 8.07 6.59
C PRO A 43 7.01 7.08 5.75
N ASN A 44 6.59 7.41 4.53
CA ASN A 44 5.91 6.45 3.66
C ASN A 44 6.91 5.47 3.03
N GLN A 45 8.09 5.95 2.63
CA GLN A 45 9.19 5.08 2.18
C GLN A 45 9.65 4.13 3.28
N PHE A 46 9.80 4.62 4.51
CA PHE A 46 10.09 3.76 5.66
C PHE A 46 9.02 2.68 5.83
N ALA A 47 7.74 3.07 5.86
CA ALA A 47 6.65 2.11 6.03
C ALA A 47 6.60 1.08 4.89
N PHE A 48 6.83 1.51 3.64
CA PHE A 48 6.92 0.60 2.49
C PHE A 48 8.04 -0.41 2.65
N PHE A 49 9.21 0.04 3.08
CA PHE A 49 10.35 -0.84 3.32
C PHE A 49 10.04 -1.90 4.39
N ILE A 50 9.39 -1.51 5.49
CA ILE A 50 8.91 -2.45 6.52
C ILE A 50 7.87 -3.42 5.93
N PHE A 51 6.93 -2.93 5.15
CA PHE A 51 5.88 -3.73 4.53
C PHE A 51 6.45 -4.81 3.60
N ILE A 52 7.40 -4.45 2.74
CA ILE A 52 8.13 -5.40 1.89
C ILE A 52 8.81 -6.49 2.70
N MET A 53 9.50 -6.13 3.79
CA MET A 53 10.14 -7.14 4.65
C MET A 53 9.13 -8.11 5.24
N MET A 54 7.96 -7.61 5.64
CA MET A 54 6.88 -8.45 6.15
C MET A 54 6.39 -9.43 5.07
N LEU A 55 6.20 -8.97 3.83
CA LEU A 55 5.79 -9.81 2.72
C LEU A 55 6.85 -10.88 2.38
N VAL A 56 8.14 -10.51 2.37
CA VAL A 56 9.25 -11.45 2.13
C VAL A 56 9.31 -12.52 3.23
N LEU A 57 9.18 -12.13 4.51
CA LEU A 57 9.12 -13.07 5.62
C LEU A 57 7.90 -13.98 5.55
N PHE A 58 6.75 -13.44 5.11
CA PHE A 58 5.53 -14.21 4.91
C PHE A 58 5.70 -15.25 3.80
N MET A 59 6.30 -14.89 2.67
CA MET A 59 6.60 -15.84 1.59
C MET A 59 7.55 -16.94 2.05
N GLU A 60 8.57 -16.60 2.85
CA GLU A 60 9.47 -17.61 3.43
C GLU A 60 8.74 -18.58 4.37
N TYR A 61 7.88 -18.06 5.24
CA TYR A 61 7.10 -18.87 6.18
C TYR A 61 6.24 -19.90 5.46
N TRP A 62 5.51 -19.47 4.43
CA TRP A 62 4.69 -20.37 3.63
C TRP A 62 5.51 -21.36 2.81
N ARG A 63 6.64 -20.94 2.24
CA ARG A 63 7.49 -21.82 1.42
C ARG A 63 8.12 -22.95 2.24
N LYS A 64 8.55 -22.67 3.47
CA LYS A 64 9.29 -23.68 4.26
C LYS A 64 8.41 -24.84 4.72
N ALA A 65 7.08 -24.72 4.74
CA ALA A 65 6.15 -25.75 5.22
C ALA A 65 6.51 -26.36 6.61
N VAL A 66 7.41 -25.72 7.37
CA VAL A 66 7.87 -26.18 8.69
C VAL A 66 6.96 -25.55 9.73
N TYR A 67 5.88 -26.25 10.05
CA TYR A 67 4.84 -25.80 10.98
C TYR A 67 5.16 -26.11 12.45
N THR A 68 6.39 -25.85 12.89
CA THR A 68 6.73 -25.96 14.31
C THR A 68 6.10 -24.79 15.07
N ALA A 69 5.54 -25.04 16.26
CA ALA A 69 4.94 -24.00 17.11
C ALA A 69 5.91 -22.82 17.35
N LYS A 70 7.19 -23.11 17.61
CA LYS A 70 8.25 -22.09 17.76
C LYS A 70 8.43 -21.22 16.51
N ALA A 71 8.38 -21.82 15.32
CA ALA A 71 8.51 -21.10 14.06
C ALA A 71 7.28 -20.22 13.79
N ARG A 72 6.08 -20.70 14.13
CA ARG A 72 4.83 -19.92 14.03
C ARG A 72 4.85 -18.71 14.96
N ILE A 73 5.22 -18.90 16.23
CA ILE A 73 5.32 -17.82 17.23
C ILE A 73 6.36 -16.79 16.79
N GLY A 74 7.55 -17.24 16.36
CA GLY A 74 8.60 -16.36 15.87
C GLY A 74 8.18 -15.54 14.64
N PHE A 75 7.51 -16.17 13.68
CA PHE A 75 6.99 -15.48 12.50
C PHE A 75 5.95 -14.42 12.85
N TRP A 76 4.90 -14.78 13.60
CA TRP A 76 3.86 -13.83 13.98
C TRP A 76 4.38 -12.72 14.90
N GLY A 77 5.35 -13.02 15.77
CA GLY A 77 6.04 -12.00 16.57
C GLY A 77 6.74 -10.96 15.69
N MET A 78 7.52 -11.40 14.69
CA MET A 78 8.17 -10.49 13.75
C MET A 78 7.17 -9.74 12.87
N PHE A 79 6.07 -10.38 12.49
CA PHE A 79 5.01 -9.74 11.71
C PHE A 79 4.33 -8.61 12.52
N LEU A 80 4.03 -8.87 13.80
CA LEU A 80 3.47 -7.86 14.72
C LEU A 80 4.42 -6.69 14.94
N VAL A 81 5.73 -6.96 15.03
CA VAL A 81 6.76 -5.90 15.07
C VAL A 81 6.69 -5.03 13.82
N GLY A 82 6.56 -5.62 12.64
CA GLY A 82 6.40 -4.89 11.39
C GLY A 82 5.13 -4.02 11.37
N VAL A 83 3.99 -4.57 11.78
CA VAL A 83 2.73 -3.80 11.93
C VAL A 83 2.91 -2.62 12.88
N PHE A 84 3.55 -2.85 14.04
CA PHE A 84 3.82 -1.81 15.02
C PHE A 84 4.67 -0.66 14.44
N LEU A 85 5.73 -0.98 13.70
CA LEU A 85 6.57 0.03 13.03
C LEU A 85 5.79 0.82 11.97
N ILE A 86 4.93 0.15 11.18
CA ILE A 86 4.07 0.83 10.18
C ILE A 86 3.09 1.80 10.87
N VAL A 87 2.50 1.41 11.99
CA VAL A 87 1.61 2.27 12.78
C VAL A 87 2.38 3.49 13.32
N LYS A 88 3.63 3.33 13.78
CA LYS A 88 4.48 4.43 14.24
C LYS A 88 4.92 5.37 13.11
N ALA A 89 5.06 4.86 11.90
CA ALA A 89 5.26 5.66 10.69
C ALA A 89 4.01 6.45 10.26
N LYS A 90 2.85 6.09 10.85
CA LYS A 90 1.51 6.62 10.56
C LYS A 90 1.16 6.56 9.07
N SER A 91 1.71 5.60 8.31
CA SER A 91 1.52 5.53 6.85
C SER A 91 0.14 4.98 6.49
N THR A 92 -0.69 5.82 5.89
CA THR A 92 -2.02 5.42 5.41
C THR A 92 -1.94 4.50 4.20
N GLY A 93 -0.96 4.69 3.30
CA GLY A 93 -0.74 3.81 2.14
C GLY A 93 -0.42 2.37 2.56
N MET A 94 0.53 2.19 3.49
CA MET A 94 0.83 0.84 4.01
C MET A 94 -0.31 0.23 4.83
N SER A 95 -1.12 1.06 5.47
CA SER A 95 -2.31 0.57 6.18
C SER A 95 -3.32 -0.02 5.19
N VAL A 96 -3.49 0.59 4.01
CA VAL A 96 -4.29 0.03 2.91
C VAL A 96 -3.67 -1.27 2.39
N GLY A 97 -2.35 -1.31 2.18
CA GLY A 97 -1.64 -2.54 1.79
C GLY A 97 -1.86 -3.69 2.79
N LEU A 98 -1.74 -3.44 4.10
CA LEU A 98 -2.03 -4.41 5.15
C LEU A 98 -3.51 -4.83 5.16
N LEU A 99 -4.43 -3.90 4.95
CA LEU A 99 -5.87 -4.21 4.86
C LEU A 99 -6.13 -5.17 3.70
N VAL A 100 -5.62 -4.87 2.51
CA VAL A 100 -5.77 -5.74 1.33
C VAL A 100 -5.15 -7.10 1.59
N PHE A 101 -3.96 -7.14 2.20
CA PHE A 101 -3.29 -8.39 2.56
C PHE A 101 -4.17 -9.29 3.44
N PHE A 102 -4.69 -8.75 4.55
CA PHE A 102 -5.54 -9.51 5.46
C PHE A 102 -6.91 -9.83 4.86
N ALA A 103 -7.48 -8.92 4.06
CA ALA A 103 -8.74 -9.15 3.36
C ALA A 103 -8.63 -10.32 2.37
N VAL A 104 -7.54 -10.40 1.60
CA VAL A 104 -7.32 -11.52 0.68
C VAL A 104 -7.12 -12.83 1.44
N LEU A 105 -6.35 -12.84 2.54
CA LEU A 105 -6.18 -14.04 3.36
C LEU A 105 -7.50 -14.49 4.01
N ALA A 106 -8.27 -13.55 4.56
CA ALA A 106 -9.58 -13.83 5.13
C ALA A 106 -10.55 -14.35 4.08
N TRP A 107 -10.56 -13.77 2.88
CA TRP A 107 -11.35 -14.25 1.75
C TRP A 107 -10.97 -15.66 1.33
N GLN A 108 -9.67 -15.96 1.20
CA GLN A 108 -9.20 -17.31 0.87
C GLN A 108 -9.63 -18.33 1.92
N PHE A 109 -9.47 -18.01 3.21
CA PHE A 109 -9.90 -18.85 4.31
C PHE A 109 -11.42 -19.05 4.31
N PHE A 110 -12.18 -17.97 4.12
CA PHE A 110 -13.63 -17.98 4.04
C PHE A 110 -14.12 -18.86 2.89
N TRP A 111 -13.52 -18.70 1.70
CA TRP A 111 -13.83 -19.48 0.52
C TRP A 111 -13.57 -20.97 0.73
N ASP A 112 -12.44 -21.33 1.33
CA ASP A 112 -12.10 -22.73 1.62
C ASP A 112 -13.09 -23.37 2.58
N LYS A 113 -13.51 -22.64 3.62
CA LYS A 113 -14.53 -23.10 4.57
C LYS A 113 -15.92 -23.17 3.94
N CYS A 114 -16.31 -22.22 3.10
CA CYS A 114 -17.59 -22.24 2.40
C CYS A 114 -17.70 -23.39 1.39
N CYS A 115 -16.62 -23.70 0.69
CA CYS A 115 -16.63 -24.76 -0.33
C CYS A 115 -16.61 -26.17 0.28
N HIS A 116 -15.84 -26.38 1.35
CA HIS A 116 -15.58 -27.72 1.90
C HIS A 116 -16.37 -28.05 3.19
N SER A 117 -17.01 -27.07 3.84
CA SER A 117 -17.80 -27.33 5.03
C SER A 117 -19.20 -27.83 4.69
N LYS A 118 -19.70 -28.78 5.49
CA LYS A 118 -21.11 -29.22 5.47
C LYS A 118 -22.08 -28.10 5.91
N GLN A 119 -21.59 -27.06 6.58
CA GLN A 119 -22.38 -25.95 7.14
C GLN A 119 -22.27 -24.65 6.31
N LYS A 120 -22.43 -24.74 4.99
CA LYS A 120 -22.26 -23.59 4.07
C LYS A 120 -23.11 -22.38 4.46
N LYS A 121 -24.35 -22.60 4.88
CA LYS A 121 -25.27 -21.53 5.30
C LYS A 121 -24.73 -20.72 6.48
N VAL A 122 -24.11 -21.37 7.47
CA VAL A 122 -23.53 -20.70 8.66
C VAL A 122 -22.39 -19.78 8.24
N TRP A 123 -21.51 -20.24 7.34
CA TRP A 123 -20.43 -19.41 6.84
C TRP A 123 -20.96 -18.21 6.04
N TRP A 124 -21.95 -18.39 5.16
CA TRP A 124 -22.57 -17.28 4.44
C TRP A 124 -23.22 -16.24 5.37
N PHE A 125 -23.98 -16.67 6.38
CA PHE A 125 -24.55 -15.76 7.39
C PHE A 125 -23.46 -15.06 8.21
N GLY A 126 -22.41 -15.78 8.62
CA GLY A 126 -21.27 -15.19 9.30
C GLY A 126 -20.51 -14.17 8.46
N GLY A 127 -20.34 -14.44 7.15
CA GLY A 127 -19.74 -13.51 6.20
C GLY A 127 -20.58 -12.25 5.99
N ALA A 128 -21.91 -12.39 5.86
CA ALA A 128 -22.82 -11.25 5.77
C ALA A 128 -22.81 -10.41 7.06
N ALA A 129 -22.85 -11.05 8.24
CA ALA A 129 -22.74 -10.35 9.51
C ALA A 129 -21.41 -9.61 9.65
N PHE A 130 -20.30 -10.21 9.22
CA PHE A 130 -18.99 -9.55 9.21
C PHE A 130 -18.97 -8.32 8.30
N LEU A 131 -19.59 -8.37 7.11
CA LEU A 131 -19.71 -7.23 6.21
C LEU A 131 -20.53 -6.09 6.84
N VAL A 132 -21.64 -6.41 7.50
CA VAL A 132 -22.44 -5.42 8.23
C VAL A 132 -21.63 -4.77 9.35
N LEU A 133 -20.90 -5.57 10.14
CA LEU A 133 -20.02 -5.04 11.20
C LEU A 133 -18.93 -4.13 10.64
N LEU A 134 -18.36 -4.47 9.48
CA LEU A 134 -17.35 -3.64 8.81
C LEU A 134 -17.96 -2.30 8.35
N ALA A 135 -19.15 -2.34 7.73
CA ALA A 135 -19.87 -1.13 7.31
C ALA A 135 -20.21 -0.23 8.51
N VAL A 136 -20.69 -0.82 9.62
CA VAL A 136 -20.94 -0.10 10.87
C VAL A 136 -19.64 0.50 11.42
N GLY A 137 -18.54 -0.26 11.43
CA GLY A 137 -17.23 0.24 11.87
C GLY A 137 -16.74 1.44 11.06
N VAL A 138 -16.89 1.39 9.73
CA VAL A 138 -16.56 2.52 8.85
C VAL A 138 -17.45 3.73 9.13
N TYR A 139 -18.76 3.52 9.32
CA TYR A 139 -19.69 4.58 9.66
C TYR A 139 -19.32 5.25 10.99
N LEU A 140 -18.98 4.48 12.02
CA LEU A 140 -18.59 4.99 13.34
C LEU A 140 -17.28 5.78 13.33
N ILE A 141 -16.36 5.45 12.41
CA ILE A 141 -15.07 6.15 12.28
C ILE A 141 -15.20 7.37 11.36
N SER A 142 -16.28 7.47 10.57
CA SER A 142 -16.45 8.55 9.60
C SER A 142 -16.46 9.91 10.29
N PRO A 143 -15.63 10.86 9.83
CA PRO A 143 -15.56 12.19 10.41
C PRO A 143 -16.86 12.98 10.16
N GLY A 144 -17.20 13.88 11.09
CA GLY A 144 -18.25 14.86 10.89
C GLY A 144 -17.90 15.91 9.82
N ALA A 145 -18.87 16.71 9.39
CA ALA A 145 -18.68 17.71 8.34
C ALA A 145 -17.59 18.76 8.68
N ASP A 146 -17.44 19.12 9.96
CA ASP A 146 -16.49 20.13 10.46
C ASP A 146 -15.14 19.56 10.92
N PHE A 147 -14.74 18.39 10.42
CA PHE A 147 -13.52 17.72 10.87
C PHE A 147 -12.24 18.44 10.42
N ASP A 148 -11.43 18.88 11.38
CA ASP A 148 -10.10 19.43 11.17
C ASP A 148 -9.02 18.60 11.88
N VAL A 149 -8.03 18.15 11.12
CA VAL A 149 -6.89 17.39 11.65
C VAL A 149 -6.01 18.23 12.56
N SER A 150 -5.92 19.54 12.33
CA SER A 150 -5.07 20.44 13.11
C SER A 150 -5.51 20.54 14.59
N GLN A 151 -6.78 20.27 14.86
CA GLN A 151 -7.38 20.35 16.19
C GLN A 151 -7.48 18.98 16.90
N THR A 152 -7.04 17.90 16.25
CA THR A 152 -7.13 16.54 16.79
C THR A 152 -5.76 15.95 17.04
N ASP A 153 -5.66 15.02 18.00
CA ASP A 153 -4.43 14.28 18.25
C ASP A 153 -3.93 13.60 16.96
N TYR A 154 -2.69 13.88 16.59
CA TYR A 154 -2.10 13.37 15.35
C TYR A 154 -1.81 11.88 15.46
N THR A 155 -2.79 11.06 15.08
CA THR A 155 -2.78 9.59 15.14
C THR A 155 -3.01 9.00 13.75
N LEU A 156 -2.80 7.69 13.59
CA LEU A 156 -3.14 7.01 12.33
C LEU A 156 -4.64 7.14 12.02
N LEU A 157 -5.49 7.16 13.05
CA LEU A 157 -6.94 7.29 12.91
C LEU A 157 -7.33 8.66 12.36
N SER A 158 -6.78 9.75 12.91
CA SER A 158 -7.07 11.10 12.41
C SER A 158 -6.60 11.29 10.96
N ARG A 159 -5.51 10.61 10.54
CA ARG A 159 -5.12 10.58 9.12
C ARG A 159 -6.07 9.79 8.22
N ILE A 160 -6.62 8.67 8.70
CA ILE A 160 -7.63 7.91 7.95
C ILE A 160 -8.89 8.76 7.83
N GLN A 161 -9.34 9.38 8.92
CA GLN A 161 -10.47 10.31 8.93
C GLN A 161 -10.23 11.47 7.97
N GLN A 162 -9.06 12.09 7.97
CA GLN A 162 -8.71 13.14 7.01
C GLN A 162 -8.92 12.71 5.56
N LYS A 163 -8.46 11.49 5.22
CA LYS A 163 -8.62 10.97 3.86
C LYS A 163 -10.08 10.67 3.52
N ILE A 164 -10.86 10.15 4.47
CA ILE A 164 -12.30 9.91 4.28
C ILE A 164 -13.03 11.24 4.10
N TRP A 165 -12.74 12.24 4.93
CA TRP A 165 -13.33 13.58 4.84
C TRP A 165 -13.01 14.24 3.50
N LYS A 166 -11.74 14.19 3.07
CA LYS A 166 -11.32 14.69 1.75
C LYS A 166 -12.05 13.97 0.60
N LEU A 167 -12.32 12.66 0.72
CA LEU A 167 -13.04 11.92 -0.31
C LEU A 167 -14.54 12.24 -0.32
N ALA A 168 -15.14 12.48 0.85
CA ALA A 168 -16.57 12.73 0.99
C ALA A 168 -16.96 14.18 0.66
N ASN A 169 -16.11 15.14 1.02
CA ASN A 169 -16.38 16.58 0.90
C ASN A 169 -15.49 17.30 -0.12
N GLY A 170 -14.41 16.68 -0.58
CA GLY A 170 -13.48 17.27 -1.56
C GLY A 170 -13.93 17.05 -3.00
N ASN A 171 -13.49 17.95 -3.89
CA ASN A 171 -13.71 17.80 -5.32
C ASN A 171 -12.81 16.69 -5.89
N ILE A 172 -13.27 15.95 -6.91
CA ILE A 172 -12.46 14.92 -7.59
C ILE A 172 -11.14 15.51 -8.12
N TYR A 173 -11.17 16.79 -8.52
CA TYR A 173 -9.99 17.54 -8.95
C TYR A 173 -8.94 17.71 -7.84
N ASP A 174 -9.36 17.93 -6.58
CA ASP A 174 -8.42 18.03 -5.45
C ASP A 174 -7.73 16.68 -5.18
N LEU A 175 -8.43 15.56 -5.40
CA LEU A 175 -7.88 14.21 -5.23
C LEU A 175 -6.92 13.82 -6.36
N LEU A 176 -7.19 14.27 -7.58
CA LEU A 176 -6.27 14.13 -8.71
C LEU A 176 -5.02 14.98 -8.50
N TYR A 177 -5.17 16.21 -8.01
CA TYR A 177 -4.06 17.14 -7.80
C TYR A 177 -3.15 16.74 -6.64
N ASP A 178 -3.70 16.23 -5.52
CA ASP A 178 -2.94 15.67 -4.39
C ASP A 178 -2.05 14.47 -4.81
N ARG A 179 -2.27 13.94 -6.03
CA ARG A 179 -1.52 12.83 -6.62
C ARG A 179 -0.78 13.20 -7.91
N SER A 180 -0.76 14.48 -8.28
CA SER A 180 -0.19 14.97 -9.54
C SER A 180 -0.80 14.30 -10.78
N ALA A 181 -2.04 13.80 -10.68
CA ALA A 181 -2.77 13.06 -11.70
C ALA A 181 -3.65 13.96 -12.60
N GLU A 182 -3.65 15.27 -12.38
CA GLU A 182 -4.31 16.28 -13.21
C GLU A 182 -3.88 16.21 -14.68
N ARG A 183 -2.63 15.81 -14.94
CA ARG A 183 -2.07 15.63 -16.30
C ARG A 183 -2.82 14.59 -17.11
N LEU A 184 -3.44 13.60 -16.47
CA LEU A 184 -4.25 12.59 -17.15
C LEU A 184 -5.48 13.22 -17.81
N VAL A 185 -5.99 14.32 -17.23
CA VAL A 185 -7.17 15.04 -17.71
C VAL A 185 -6.78 16.14 -18.69
N LEU A 186 -5.69 16.85 -18.38
CA LEU A 186 -5.20 17.97 -19.20
C LEU A 186 -4.59 17.51 -20.53
N GLU A 187 -3.87 16.37 -20.52
CA GLU A 187 -3.11 15.90 -21.67
C GLU A 187 -3.43 14.43 -22.01
N PRO A 188 -4.70 14.11 -22.33
CA PRO A 188 -5.16 12.74 -22.51
C PRO A 188 -4.51 12.02 -23.70
N GLN A 189 -3.95 12.75 -24.67
CA GLN A 189 -3.26 12.17 -25.81
C GLN A 189 -2.05 11.30 -25.40
N TYR A 190 -1.40 11.62 -24.27
CA TYR A 190 -0.29 10.82 -23.79
C TYR A 190 -0.73 9.50 -23.14
N LEU A 191 -1.99 9.35 -22.77
CA LEU A 191 -2.52 8.04 -22.35
C LEU A 191 -2.53 7.02 -23.49
N LEU A 192 -2.58 7.50 -24.73
CA LEU A 192 -2.50 6.66 -25.93
C LEU A 192 -1.05 6.44 -26.33
N CYS A 193 -0.30 7.52 -26.53
CA CYS A 193 1.02 7.48 -27.19
C CYS A 193 2.23 7.46 -26.23
N GLY A 194 2.02 7.77 -24.96
CA GLY A 194 3.09 7.92 -23.97
C GLY A 194 3.74 9.29 -24.00
N ALA A 195 3.92 9.90 -22.84
CA ALA A 195 4.60 11.18 -22.66
C ALA A 195 6.13 11.06 -22.64
N GLY A 196 6.67 9.88 -22.32
CA GLY A 196 8.04 9.67 -21.88
C GLY A 196 8.30 10.15 -20.43
N GLU A 197 9.27 9.54 -19.76
CA GLU A 197 9.71 9.97 -18.42
C GLU A 197 10.66 11.18 -18.51
N GLY A 198 10.47 12.20 -17.67
CA GLY A 198 11.34 13.38 -17.60
C GLY A 198 10.77 14.62 -18.30
N PHE A 199 11.56 15.70 -18.39
CA PHE A 199 11.20 17.02 -18.96
C PHE A 199 9.81 17.54 -18.56
N PHE A 200 9.47 17.39 -17.28
CA PHE A 200 8.12 17.63 -16.75
C PHE A 200 7.71 19.11 -16.76
N GLU A 201 8.66 20.03 -16.98
CA GLU A 201 8.41 21.45 -17.18
C GLU A 201 7.45 21.73 -18.34
N ARG A 202 7.36 20.83 -19.34
CA ARG A 202 6.41 20.95 -20.46
C ARG A 202 4.94 20.89 -20.05
N PHE A 203 4.66 20.38 -18.85
CA PHE A 203 3.31 20.19 -18.31
C PHE A 203 2.95 21.19 -17.23
N ILE A 204 3.76 22.24 -17.03
CA ILE A 204 3.41 23.33 -16.12
C ILE A 204 2.24 24.09 -16.76
N PRO A 205 1.05 24.10 -16.15
CA PRO A 205 -0.09 24.79 -16.72
C PRO A 205 0.18 26.29 -16.74
N TYR A 206 0.09 26.91 -17.92
CA TYR A 206 0.36 28.35 -18.09
C TYR A 206 -0.86 29.24 -17.78
N ASP A 207 -2.07 28.67 -17.63
CA ASP A 207 -3.32 29.45 -17.64
C ASP A 207 -4.28 29.07 -16.50
N GLY A 208 -4.23 29.81 -15.39
CA GLY A 208 -5.37 30.01 -14.47
C GLY A 208 -5.99 28.78 -13.79
N PHE A 209 -5.44 27.58 -13.97
CA PHE A 209 -5.98 26.33 -13.39
C PHE A 209 -5.92 26.34 -11.85
N GLU A 210 -5.05 27.18 -11.29
CA GLU A 210 -5.01 27.58 -9.87
C GLU A 210 -6.38 28.03 -9.32
N ALA A 211 -7.21 28.63 -10.17
CA ALA A 211 -8.54 29.11 -9.78
C ALA A 211 -9.60 27.99 -9.62
N LEU A 212 -9.32 26.78 -10.12
CA LEU A 212 -10.19 25.60 -9.95
C LEU A 212 -9.84 24.79 -8.70
N LEU A 213 -8.72 25.10 -8.05
CA LEU A 213 -8.22 24.43 -6.86
C LEU A 213 -8.74 25.14 -5.60
N SER A 214 -9.06 24.35 -4.57
CA SER A 214 -9.46 24.90 -3.28
C SER A 214 -8.33 25.78 -2.68
N PRO A 215 -8.63 26.97 -2.11
CA PRO A 215 -7.62 27.80 -1.47
C PRO A 215 -6.88 27.02 -0.37
N GLY A 216 -5.55 26.96 -0.44
CA GLY A 216 -4.71 26.23 0.53
C GLY A 216 -4.04 24.96 0.01
N VAL A 217 -4.24 24.60 -1.27
CA VAL A 217 -3.50 23.52 -1.96
C VAL A 217 -2.13 24.01 -2.52
N PHE A 218 -1.75 25.24 -2.18
CA PHE A 218 -0.51 25.91 -2.59
C PHE A 218 0.72 25.38 -1.84
N ASP A 219 1.25 24.23 -2.28
CA ASP A 219 2.69 23.90 -2.07
C ASP A 219 3.26 22.91 -3.11
N VAL A 220 2.48 22.54 -4.14
CA VAL A 220 2.82 21.43 -5.06
C VAL A 220 3.34 21.92 -6.42
N PHE A 221 3.80 23.16 -6.53
CA PHE A 221 4.29 23.73 -7.81
C PHE A 221 5.55 23.05 -8.40
N HIS A 222 6.07 21.99 -7.79
CA HIS A 222 7.33 21.34 -8.20
C HIS A 222 7.29 19.81 -8.15
N VAL A 223 6.11 19.18 -8.05
CA VAL A 223 6.04 17.72 -8.10
C VAL A 223 6.06 17.26 -9.56
N ASN A 224 7.27 16.92 -10.00
CA ASN A 224 7.54 16.53 -11.37
C ASN A 224 6.86 15.21 -11.79
N GLU A 225 6.40 14.35 -10.87
CA GLU A 225 6.01 12.96 -11.17
C GLU A 225 4.64 12.57 -10.63
N ILE A 226 3.89 11.75 -11.38
CA ILE A 226 2.57 11.25 -10.95
C ILE A 226 2.76 10.31 -9.76
N HIS A 227 2.08 10.60 -8.64
CA HIS A 227 2.25 9.88 -7.36
C HIS A 227 1.42 8.58 -7.27
N SER A 228 1.35 7.85 -8.39
CA SER A 228 0.74 6.53 -8.54
C SER A 228 1.48 5.76 -9.62
N SER A 229 2.07 4.61 -9.29
CA SER A 229 2.88 3.86 -10.26
C SER A 229 2.12 3.39 -11.49
N PHE A 230 0.82 3.09 -11.35
CA PHE A 230 0.04 2.68 -12.51
C PHE A 230 -0.23 3.84 -13.46
N PHE A 231 -0.71 4.96 -12.93
CA PHE A 231 -1.00 6.13 -13.76
C PHE A 231 0.27 6.75 -14.33
N ASP A 232 1.38 6.72 -13.59
CA ASP A 232 2.67 7.19 -14.08
C ASP A 232 3.18 6.35 -15.25
N VAL A 233 3.14 5.01 -15.14
CA VAL A 233 3.52 4.11 -16.24
C VAL A 233 2.58 4.28 -17.43
N TRP A 234 1.27 4.40 -17.17
CA TRP A 234 0.29 4.57 -18.23
C TRP A 234 0.50 5.88 -19.00
N PHE A 235 0.67 6.99 -18.28
CA PHE A 235 0.91 8.29 -18.88
C PHE A 235 2.27 8.36 -19.59
N SER A 236 3.32 7.78 -19.00
CA SER A 236 4.68 7.85 -19.53
C SER A 236 4.88 6.97 -20.76
N TYR A 237 4.32 5.75 -20.77
CA TYR A 237 4.57 4.78 -21.84
C TYR A 237 3.38 4.58 -22.79
N GLY A 238 2.19 5.08 -22.44
CA GLY A 238 1.00 4.98 -23.27
C GLY A 238 0.30 3.62 -23.17
N LEU A 239 -0.73 3.43 -23.98
CA LEU A 239 -1.65 2.31 -23.85
C LEU A 239 -1.00 0.96 -24.17
N ILE A 240 -0.16 0.91 -25.21
CA ILE A 240 0.41 -0.36 -25.69
C ILE A 240 1.36 -0.97 -24.64
N PRO A 241 2.43 -0.30 -24.18
CA PRO A 241 3.33 -0.89 -23.18
C PRO A 241 2.60 -1.21 -21.86
N THR A 242 1.65 -0.35 -21.47
CA THR A 242 0.88 -0.53 -20.24
C THR A 242 -0.03 -1.76 -20.30
N THR A 243 -0.70 -2.00 -21.42
CA THR A 243 -1.53 -3.20 -21.60
C THR A 243 -0.69 -4.47 -21.58
N PHE A 244 0.49 -4.47 -22.21
CA PHE A 244 1.43 -5.59 -22.10
C PHE A 244 1.89 -5.84 -20.66
N LEU A 245 2.19 -4.77 -19.92
CA LEU A 245 2.60 -4.88 -18.52
C LEU A 245 1.47 -5.43 -17.65
N VAL A 246 0.25 -4.89 -17.76
CA VAL A 246 -0.93 -5.36 -17.02
C VAL A 246 -1.22 -6.82 -17.35
N TYR A 247 -1.16 -7.20 -18.63
CA TYR A 247 -1.31 -8.58 -19.06
C TYR A 247 -0.24 -9.49 -18.43
N TRP A 248 1.02 -9.06 -18.42
CA TRP A 248 2.12 -9.81 -17.81
C TRP A 248 1.94 -9.95 -16.30
N ILE A 249 1.61 -8.87 -15.58
CA ILE A 249 1.33 -8.90 -14.13
C ILE A 249 0.17 -9.85 -13.86
N GLY A 250 -0.95 -9.70 -14.56
CA GLY A 250 -2.15 -10.55 -14.38
C GLY A 250 -1.84 -12.03 -14.59
N ARG A 251 -1.07 -12.36 -15.64
CA ARG A 251 -0.65 -13.74 -15.91
C ARG A 251 0.25 -14.30 -14.82
N ASN A 252 1.13 -13.49 -14.23
CA ASN A 252 1.98 -13.94 -13.12
C ASN A 252 1.17 -14.11 -11.83
N VAL A 253 0.27 -13.18 -11.50
CA VAL A 253 -0.62 -13.27 -10.32
C VAL A 253 -1.48 -14.53 -10.36
N ILE A 254 -2.04 -14.89 -11.51
CA ILE A 254 -2.83 -16.12 -11.67
C ILE A 254 -1.97 -17.37 -11.45
N ARG A 255 -0.68 -17.32 -11.78
CA ARG A 255 0.25 -18.45 -11.60
C ARG A 255 0.80 -18.58 -10.19
N CYS A 256 0.74 -17.53 -9.37
CA CYS A 256 1.18 -17.58 -7.98
C CYS A 256 0.32 -18.53 -7.14
N ASP A 257 0.94 -19.13 -6.13
CA ASP A 257 0.24 -19.90 -5.09
C ASP A 257 -0.73 -19.01 -4.31
N ARG A 258 -1.78 -19.59 -3.70
CA ARG A 258 -2.81 -18.82 -2.97
C ARG A 258 -2.22 -17.85 -1.94
N ALA A 259 -1.29 -18.31 -1.12
CA ALA A 259 -0.63 -17.46 -0.13
C ALA A 259 0.16 -16.31 -0.79
N GLN A 260 0.91 -16.60 -1.86
CA GLN A 260 1.66 -15.58 -2.59
C GLN A 260 0.75 -14.54 -3.24
N ARG A 261 -0.41 -14.95 -3.76
CA ARG A 261 -1.40 -14.02 -4.32
C ARG A 261 -1.81 -12.95 -3.32
N ALA A 262 -1.92 -13.29 -2.02
CA ALA A 262 -2.21 -12.29 -1.00
C ALA A 262 -1.11 -11.24 -0.87
N ALA A 263 0.17 -11.67 -0.87
CA ALA A 263 1.31 -10.75 -0.82
C ALA A 263 1.41 -9.88 -2.09
N VAL A 264 1.24 -10.47 -3.27
CA VAL A 264 1.33 -9.74 -4.55
C VAL A 264 0.16 -8.76 -4.72
N LEU A 265 -1.07 -9.17 -4.41
CA LEU A 265 -2.23 -8.27 -4.50
C LEU A 265 -2.15 -7.10 -3.51
N ALA A 266 -1.65 -7.35 -2.31
CA ALA A 266 -1.42 -6.30 -1.32
C ALA A 266 -0.36 -5.29 -1.77
N LEU A 267 0.72 -5.79 -2.37
CA LEU A 267 1.77 -4.96 -2.96
C LEU A 267 1.24 -4.15 -4.16
N LEU A 268 0.48 -4.77 -5.05
CA LEU A 268 -0.12 -4.09 -6.20
C LEU A 268 -1.08 -2.98 -5.73
N ALA A 269 -2.01 -3.28 -4.83
CA ALA A 269 -2.97 -2.30 -4.32
C ALA A 269 -2.30 -1.08 -3.70
N GLU A 270 -1.19 -1.29 -2.99
CA GLU A 270 -0.37 -0.23 -2.46
C GLU A 270 0.26 0.61 -3.59
N SER A 271 0.87 -0.04 -4.59
CA SER A 271 1.57 0.62 -5.69
C SER A 271 0.63 1.31 -6.69
N PHE A 272 -0.67 0.99 -6.68
CA PHE A 272 -1.69 1.83 -7.35
C PHE A 272 -1.88 3.18 -6.65
N THR A 273 -1.58 3.27 -5.36
CA THR A 273 -1.79 4.48 -4.55
C THR A 273 -0.54 5.29 -4.26
N LEU A 274 0.65 4.76 -4.56
CA LEU A 274 1.94 5.39 -4.30
C LEU A 274 2.93 5.06 -5.44
N MET A 275 3.99 5.85 -5.56
CA MET A 275 5.00 5.69 -6.62
C MET A 275 6.13 4.74 -6.18
N ASN A 276 5.94 3.43 -6.35
CA ASN A 276 6.90 2.40 -5.92
C ASN A 276 7.44 1.50 -7.04
N CYS A 277 7.02 1.68 -8.30
CA CYS A 277 7.55 0.93 -9.46
C CYS A 277 9.07 1.10 -9.65
N ARG A 278 9.66 2.14 -9.08
CA ARG A 278 11.11 2.38 -9.11
C ARG A 278 11.88 1.55 -8.09
N GLN A 279 11.21 0.88 -7.16
CA GLN A 279 11.85 0.11 -6.11
C GLN A 279 12.07 -1.34 -6.57
N PRO A 280 13.33 -1.84 -6.61
CA PRO A 280 13.63 -3.19 -7.12
C PRO A 280 12.88 -4.31 -6.39
N PHE A 281 12.60 -4.13 -5.10
CA PHE A 281 11.86 -5.10 -4.29
C PHE A 281 10.40 -5.29 -4.74
N PHE A 282 9.79 -4.28 -5.36
CA PHE A 282 8.45 -4.38 -5.94
C PHE A 282 8.42 -5.45 -7.05
N TRP A 283 9.39 -5.40 -7.94
CA TRP A 283 9.50 -6.37 -9.05
C TRP A 283 9.97 -7.74 -8.57
N PHE A 284 10.85 -7.79 -7.57
CA PHE A 284 11.37 -9.05 -7.03
C PHE A 284 10.25 -9.98 -6.54
N ILE A 285 9.28 -9.45 -5.80
CA ILE A 285 8.13 -10.23 -5.30
C ILE A 285 7.24 -10.74 -6.44
N SER A 286 7.13 -9.97 -7.53
CA SER A 286 6.33 -10.37 -8.70
C SER A 286 7.02 -11.43 -9.57
N VAL A 287 8.35 -11.53 -9.49
CA VAL A 287 9.18 -12.43 -10.31
C VAL A 287 9.59 -13.70 -9.56
N GLU A 288 9.71 -13.66 -8.23
CA GLU A 288 10.13 -14.81 -7.42
C GLU A 288 9.06 -15.91 -7.41
N LYS A 289 9.12 -16.77 -8.42
CA LYS A 289 8.36 -18.02 -8.49
C LYS A 289 8.81 -18.94 -7.37
N THR A 290 7.89 -19.42 -6.54
CA THR A 290 8.15 -20.67 -5.83
C THR A 290 8.35 -21.74 -6.91
N PRO A 291 9.42 -22.56 -6.86
CA PRO A 291 9.42 -23.77 -7.64
C PRO A 291 8.19 -24.55 -7.18
N THR A 292 7.24 -24.73 -8.09
CA THR A 292 6.22 -25.77 -7.95
C THR A 292 6.97 -27.02 -7.57
N SER A 293 6.61 -27.63 -6.44
CA SER A 293 7.03 -29.00 -6.15
C SER A 293 6.58 -29.84 -7.33
N SER A 294 7.47 -30.04 -8.31
CA SER A 294 7.34 -31.10 -9.29
C SER A 294 7.20 -32.36 -8.45
N GLY A 295 6.07 -33.02 -8.64
CA GLY A 295 5.75 -34.26 -7.94
C GLY A 295 6.93 -35.22 -8.06
N GLY A 296 7.15 -35.96 -6.98
CA GLY A 296 7.81 -37.24 -7.12
C GLY A 296 7.00 -38.08 -8.10
N GLU A 297 7.60 -38.34 -9.24
CA GLU A 297 7.54 -39.64 -9.90
C GLU A 297 8.93 -40.27 -9.75
#